data_AF-A0A349MZI5-F1
#
_entry.id   AF-A0A349MZI5-F1
#
_cell.length_a   1.000
_cell.length_b   1.000
_cell.length_c   1.000
_cell.angle_alpha   90.00
_cell.angle_beta   90.00
_cell.angle_gamma   90.00
#
_symmetry.space_group_name_H-M   'P 1'
#
loop_
_entity.id
_entity.type
_entity.pdbx_description
1 polymer ?
#
loop_
_entity_poly.entity_id
_entity_poly.type
_entity_poly.pdbx_seq_one_letter_code
_entity_poly.pdbx_strand_id
1 'polypeptide(L)'
;MATFLTPSLIEQAHRIIDKSDQLEGFVPGEGSLTPKFVLVSEAPGAKEAQLSHGFQGPAGTELNSWLTALGVRREEISITGAVRSRPFTETKVRKQAR
;
A
#
# COMPACT_ATOMS: atom_id res chain seq x y z
N MET A 1 -3.87 -6.79 9.79
CA MET A 1 -5.23 -7.33 9.49
C MET A 1 -5.08 -8.51 8.51
N ALA A 2 -6.15 -9.19 8.10
CA ALA A 2 -6.04 -10.32 7.17
C ALA A 2 -5.76 -9.83 5.73
N THR A 3 -5.13 -10.66 4.91
CA THR A 3 -4.88 -10.39 3.48
C THR A 3 -5.38 -11.56 2.63
N PHE A 4 -5.77 -11.29 1.38
CA PHE A 4 -6.16 -12.32 0.42
C PHE A 4 -4.97 -13.06 -0.19
N LEU A 5 -3.74 -12.59 0.01
CA LEU A 5 -2.56 -13.27 -0.50
C LEU A 5 -2.22 -14.51 0.32
N THR A 6 -1.94 -15.62 -0.37
CA THR A 6 -1.35 -16.80 0.25
C THR A 6 0.15 -16.56 0.52
N PRO A 7 0.77 -17.34 1.43
CA PRO A 7 2.21 -17.24 1.69
C PRO A 7 3.07 -17.37 0.43
N SER A 8 2.71 -18.29 -0.47
CA SER A 8 3.42 -18.48 -1.74
C SER A 8 3.35 -17.26 -2.66
N LEU A 9 2.21 -16.55 -2.70
CA LEU A 9 2.07 -15.31 -3.47
C LEU A 9 2.89 -14.17 -2.86
N ILE A 10 2.99 -14.10 -1.54
CA ILE A 10 3.83 -13.12 -0.83
C ILE A 10 5.31 -13.38 -1.16
N GLU A 11 5.77 -14.62 -1.10
CA GLU A 11 7.13 -15.00 -1.49
C GLU A 11 7.42 -14.67 -2.97
N GLN A 12 6.45 -14.91 -3.85
CA GLN A 12 6.58 -14.54 -5.25
C GLN A 12 6.70 -13.02 -5.42
N ALA A 13 5.92 -12.24 -4.68
CA ALA A 13 5.98 -10.78 -4.74
C ALA A 13 7.36 -10.27 -4.30
N HIS A 14 7.89 -10.75 -3.17
CA HIS A 14 9.24 -10.36 -2.72
C HIS A 14 10.30 -10.68 -3.78
N ARG A 15 10.26 -11.88 -4.40
CA ARG A 15 11.19 -12.23 -5.49
C ARG A 15 11.11 -11.32 -6.71
N ILE A 16 9.95 -10.71 -6.99
CA ILE A 16 9.79 -9.75 -8.09
C ILE A 16 10.37 -8.40 -7.69
N ILE A 17 10.11 -7.96 -6.47
CA ILE A 17 10.58 -6.68 -5.93
C ILE A 17 12.10 -6.66 -5.82
N ASP A 18 12.69 -7.72 -5.27
CA ASP A 18 14.14 -7.86 -5.07
C ASP A 18 14.94 -7.87 -6.39
N LYS A 19 14.28 -8.11 -7.53
CA LYS A 19 14.88 -8.07 -8.87
C LYS A 19 14.84 -6.70 -9.52
N SER A 20 14.23 -5.70 -8.88
CA SER A 20 13.98 -4.38 -9.45
C SER A 20 14.60 -3.29 -8.58
N ASP A 21 15.55 -2.56 -9.14
CA ASP A 21 16.19 -1.40 -8.48
C ASP A 21 15.26 -0.17 -8.35
N GLN A 22 14.03 -0.26 -8.88
CA GLN A 22 13.06 0.85 -8.93
C GLN A 22 11.79 0.60 -8.11
N LEU A 23 11.76 -0.46 -7.30
CA LEU A 23 10.64 -0.79 -6.43
C LEU A 23 11.08 -0.83 -4.98
N GLU A 24 10.31 -0.21 -4.09
CA GLU A 24 10.57 -0.26 -2.65
C GLU A 24 9.32 -0.71 -1.88
N GLY A 25 9.57 -1.46 -0.80
CA GLY A 25 8.55 -1.94 0.12
C GLY A 25 7.54 -2.89 -0.50
N PHE A 26 6.65 -3.41 0.36
CA PHE A 26 5.58 -4.29 -0.05
C PHE A 26 4.36 -4.07 0.83
N VAL A 27 3.23 -3.71 0.21
CA VAL A 27 1.94 -3.54 0.85
C VAL A 27 1.01 -4.63 0.32
N PRO A 28 0.79 -5.73 1.08
CA PRO A 28 -0.01 -6.87 0.65
C PRO A 28 -1.51 -6.56 0.56
N GLY A 29 -1.94 -5.36 0.96
CA GLY A 29 -3.34 -5.08 1.21
C GLY A 29 -3.84 -5.84 2.44
N GLU A 30 -4.84 -5.26 3.08
CA GLU A 30 -5.33 -5.77 4.35
C GLU A 30 -6.81 -5.43 4.57
N GLY A 31 -7.48 -6.18 5.45
CA GLY A 31 -8.85 -5.91 5.86
C GLY A 31 -9.66 -7.17 6.13
N SER A 32 -10.96 -7.08 5.91
CA SER A 32 -11.90 -8.21 5.96
C SER A 32 -11.72 -9.14 4.76
N LEU A 33 -11.78 -10.45 5.00
CA LEU A 33 -11.89 -11.47 3.94
C LEU A 33 -13.33 -11.62 3.41
N THR A 34 -14.30 -11.02 4.10
CA THR A 34 -15.70 -10.89 3.66
C THR A 34 -16.12 -9.42 3.73
N PRO A 35 -15.55 -8.55 2.88
CA PRO A 35 -15.70 -7.11 3.00
C PRO A 35 -17.05 -6.63 2.47
N LYS A 36 -17.56 -5.52 3.02
CA LYS A 36 -18.70 -4.78 2.45
C LYS A 36 -18.39 -4.23 1.06
N PHE A 37 -17.16 -3.76 0.88
CA PHE A 37 -16.60 -3.35 -0.41
C PHE A 37 -15.07 -3.41 -0.38
N VAL A 38 -14.47 -3.41 -1.57
CA VAL A 38 -13.02 -3.42 -1.76
C VAL A 38 -12.57 -2.05 -2.26
N LEU A 39 -11.59 -1.47 -1.60
CA LEU A 39 -10.90 -0.26 -2.04
C LEU A 39 -9.60 -0.66 -2.76
N VAL A 40 -9.41 -0.17 -3.98
CA VAL A 40 -8.20 -0.42 -4.78
C VAL A 40 -7.49 0.91 -5.01
N SER A 41 -6.28 1.06 -4.47
CA SER A 41 -5.40 2.21 -4.74
C SER A 41 -4.56 2.00 -6.00
N GLU A 42 -3.86 3.04 -6.44
CA GLU A 42 -2.89 2.96 -7.54
C GLU A 42 -1.61 2.23 -7.09
N ALA A 43 -0.80 2.89 -6.26
CA ALA A 43 0.48 2.40 -5.77
C ALA A 43 0.72 2.88 -4.32
N PRO A 44 1.59 2.20 -3.55
CA PRO A 44 2.00 2.68 -2.23
C PRO A 44 2.79 3.99 -2.29
N GLY A 45 2.52 4.89 -1.35
CA GLY A 45 3.39 6.03 -1.04
C GLY A 45 4.60 5.63 -0.19
N ALA A 46 5.56 6.55 -0.01
CA ALA A 46 6.81 6.27 0.72
C ALA A 46 6.57 5.79 2.16
N LYS A 47 5.62 6.42 2.87
CA LYS A 47 5.25 6.03 4.22
C LYS A 47 4.58 4.65 4.28
N GLU A 48 3.81 4.31 3.25
CA GLU A 48 3.10 3.03 3.16
C GLU A 48 4.07 1.90 2.84
N ALA A 49 5.04 2.15 1.95
CA ALA A 49 6.13 1.23 1.66
C ALA A 49 6.98 0.91 2.90
N GLN A 50 7.20 1.89 3.78
CA GLN A 50 7.93 1.71 5.04
C GLN A 50 7.14 0.96 6.11
N LEU A 51 5.83 1.20 6.18
CA LEU A 51 4.97 0.61 7.22
C LEU A 51 4.33 -0.70 6.78
N SER A 52 4.39 -1.06 5.51
CA SER A 52 3.68 -2.20 4.90
C SER A 52 2.15 -2.14 5.06
N HIS A 53 1.61 -0.94 5.31
CA HIS A 53 0.19 -0.66 5.50
C HIS A 53 -0.24 0.43 4.53
N GLY A 54 -1.37 0.21 3.84
CA GLY A 54 -1.92 1.15 2.87
C GLY A 54 -2.71 2.28 3.52
N PHE A 55 -2.83 3.42 2.84
CA PHE A 55 -3.58 4.59 3.30
C PHE A 55 -3.13 5.09 4.68
N GLN A 56 -1.82 5.30 4.83
CA GLN A 56 -1.17 5.80 6.06
C GLN A 56 -0.64 7.25 5.93
N GLY A 57 -0.77 7.84 4.74
CA GLY A 57 -0.47 9.24 4.45
C GLY A 57 -1.70 10.17 4.55
N PRO A 58 -1.61 11.41 4.02
CA PRO A 58 -2.72 12.37 4.02
C PRO A 58 -3.99 11.83 3.35
N ALA A 59 -3.86 11.10 2.23
CA ALA A 59 -4.99 10.44 1.57
C ALA A 59 -5.67 9.40 2.48
N GLY A 60 -4.92 8.79 3.39
CA GLY A 60 -5.44 7.85 4.38
C GLY A 60 -6.24 8.52 5.49
N THR A 61 -5.83 9.71 5.90
CA THR A 61 -6.61 10.56 6.81
C THR A 61 -7.95 10.93 6.17
N GLU A 62 -7.94 11.35 4.91
CA GLU A 62 -9.17 11.68 4.18
C GLU A 62 -10.09 10.46 4.03
N LEU A 63 -9.53 9.30 3.66
CA LEU A 63 -10.28 8.04 3.61
C LEU A 63 -10.97 7.73 4.95
N ASN A 64 -10.29 7.94 6.09
CA ASN A 64 -10.88 7.72 7.41
C ASN A 64 -12.08 8.63 7.68
N SER A 65 -12.02 9.88 7.23
CA SER A 65 -13.14 10.83 7.32
C SER A 65 -14.35 10.32 6.54
N TRP A 66 -14.14 9.85 5.30
CA TRP A 66 -15.22 9.28 4.46
C TRP A 66 -15.81 8.00 5.05
N LEU A 67 -14.97 7.09 5.53
CA LEU A 67 -15.43 5.87 6.19
C LEU A 67 -16.28 6.19 7.44
N THR A 68 -15.86 7.19 8.22
CA THR A 68 -16.62 7.68 9.38
C THR A 68 -17.97 8.24 8.95
N ALA A 69 -18.00 9.08 7.91
CA ALA A 69 -19.25 9.65 7.38
C ALA A 69 -20.21 8.57 6.84
N LEU A 70 -19.67 7.48 6.30
CA LEU A 70 -20.44 6.33 5.82
C LEU A 70 -20.83 5.35 6.94
N GLY A 71 -20.34 5.53 8.17
CA GLY A 71 -20.55 4.60 9.27
C GLY A 71 -19.91 3.22 9.06
N VAL A 72 -18.81 3.16 8.31
CA VAL A 72 -18.09 1.93 7.97
C VAL A 72 -16.74 1.93 8.66
N ARG A 73 -16.36 0.81 9.28
CA ARG A 73 -15.04 0.65 9.91
C ARG A 73 -14.04 0.00 8.95
N ARG A 74 -12.74 0.27 9.11
CA ARG A 74 -11.68 -0.28 8.23
C ARG A 74 -11.66 -1.81 8.25
N GLU A 75 -11.99 -2.42 9.37
CA GLU A 75 -12.09 -3.87 9.54
C GLU A 75 -13.30 -4.50 8.84
N GLU A 76 -14.25 -3.71 8.33
CA GLU A 76 -15.41 -4.19 7.57
C GLU A 76 -15.17 -4.18 6.06
N ILE A 77 -14.03 -3.67 5.61
CA ILE A 77 -13.68 -3.51 4.20
C ILE A 77 -12.34 -4.17 3.91
N SER A 78 -12.01 -4.34 2.63
CA SER A 78 -10.66 -4.76 2.21
C SER A 78 -10.02 -3.66 1.42
N ILE A 79 -8.75 -3.38 1.71
CA ILE A 79 -7.98 -2.33 1.06
C ILE A 79 -6.78 -2.98 0.38
N THR A 80 -6.59 -2.73 -0.90
CA THR A 80 -5.44 -3.22 -1.67
C THR A 80 -4.99 -2.18 -2.71
N GLY A 81 -3.89 -2.45 -3.40
CA GLY A 81 -3.36 -1.61 -4.48
C GLY A 81 -3.32 -2.38 -5.80
N ALA A 82 -3.48 -1.65 -6.91
CA ALA A 82 -3.29 -2.16 -8.26
C ALA A 82 -1.82 -2.63 -8.45
N VAL A 83 -0.87 -1.84 -7.93
CA VAL A 83 0.47 -2.31 -7.63
C VAL A 83 0.70 -2.30 -6.11
N ARG A 84 1.59 -3.18 -5.64
CA ARG A 84 1.79 -3.46 -4.21
C ARG A 84 3.15 -3.03 -3.69
N SER A 85 3.98 -2.42 -4.53
CA SER A 85 5.27 -1.85 -4.16
C SER A 85 5.36 -0.45 -4.72
N ARG A 86 6.06 0.43 -4.03
CA ARG A 86 6.19 1.81 -4.45
C ARG A 86 7.17 1.89 -5.62
N PRO A 87 6.74 2.40 -6.79
CA PRO A 87 7.67 2.80 -7.83
C PRO A 87 8.41 4.06 -7.39
N PHE A 88 9.73 4.08 -7.59
CA PHE A 88 10.53 5.28 -7.34
C PHE A 88 11.56 5.48 -8.45
N THR A 89 11.99 6.72 -8.61
CA THR A 89 13.11 7.09 -9.48
C THR A 89 14.15 7.79 -8.64
N GLU A 90 15.39 7.31 -8.69
CA GLU A 90 16.51 8.06 -8.13
C GLU A 90 16.69 9.35 -8.95
N THR A 91 16.17 10.44 -8.44
CA THR A 91 16.55 11.75 -8.98
C THR A 91 17.96 12.01 -8.48
N LYS A 92 18.96 11.99 -9.36
CA LYS A 92 20.31 12.48 -9.01
C LYS A 92 20.17 13.96 -8.66
N VAL A 93 19.95 14.27 -7.38
CA VAL A 93 20.02 15.64 -6.90
C VAL A 93 21.49 16.02 -6.99
N ARG A 94 21.88 16.76 -8.04
CA ARG A 94 23.11 17.54 -7.99
C ARG A 94 22.93 18.49 -6.82
N LYS A 95 23.49 18.15 -5.65
CA LYS A 95 23.73 19.12 -4.58
C LYS A 95 24.63 20.19 -5.19
N GLN A 96 24.05 21.30 -5.63
CA GLN A 96 24.81 22.52 -5.83
C GLN A 96 25.32 22.91 -4.45
N ALA A 97 26.63 22.76 -4.25
CA ALA A 97 27.32 23.33 -3.11
C ALA A 97 27.05 24.84 -3.10
N ARG A 98 26.40 25.31 -2.02
CA ARG A 98 26.42 26.71 -1.62
C ARG A 98 27.53 26.89 -0.60
#